data_AF-A0A969EUB8-F1
#
_entry.id   AF-A0A969EUB8-F1
#
_cell.length_a   1.000
_cell.length_b   1.000
_cell.length_c   1.000
_cell.angle_alpha   90.00
_cell.angle_beta   90.00
_cell.angle_gamma   90.00
#
_symmetry.space_group_name_H-M   'P 1'
#
loop_
_entity.id
_entity.type
_entity.pdbx_description
1 polymer ?
#
loop_
_entity_poly.entity_id
_entity_poly.type
_entity_poly.pdbx_seq_one_letter_code
_entity_poly.pdbx_strand_id
1 'polypeptide(L)'
;NKADQESEQQPKADKTPALKNARMERKLVNDARAYLRALAQLRQRNVEWADEAVTQAASLSAEEALQRGVIDMVAADTASLLQQTDGRVVKVAGEERTLATTGAAVKIVSPDWRNRLLAVITNPQVAYILLLLGIYGLFFELSNPGSLVPGVLGGISLLLALFAFQVLPINYAGLALIILGLMFMIGEAFVPSFGALGLGGVVAFVVGSLILWDETGPGYAVPLSMIVGFALASAAVLIGLSTLLVRQRHRHLVSGDAALNDASGVVLEPFVDGRGRVRVQGEAWQARSKQSLQPGMRVEITGRNGLVLFVQSSKETSHV
;
A
#
# COMPACT_ATOMS: atom_id res chain seq x y z
N ASN A 1 52.83 10.26 54.26
CA ASN A 1 51.83 10.98 53.45
C ASN A 1 51.86 10.47 52.04
N LYS A 2 50.87 9.64 51.74
CA LYS A 2 50.64 8.93 50.49
C LYS A 2 49.19 9.26 50.11
N ALA A 3 48.99 10.44 49.57
CA ALA A 3 47.72 10.94 49.05
C ALA A 3 48.09 12.23 48.32
N ASP A 4 48.18 12.15 47.00
CA ASP A 4 48.07 13.25 46.01
C ASP A 4 48.46 12.66 44.64
N GLN A 5 47.68 11.66 44.22
CA GLN A 5 47.60 11.17 42.84
C GLN A 5 46.13 10.85 42.56
N GLU A 6 45.32 11.90 42.38
CA GLU A 6 44.08 11.80 41.64
C GLU A 6 44.23 12.64 40.38
N SER A 7 44.75 11.97 39.36
CA SER A 7 44.58 12.34 37.96
C SER A 7 43.09 12.47 37.66
N GLU A 8 42.63 13.71 37.48
CA GLU A 8 41.31 14.03 36.93
C GLU A 8 41.14 13.35 35.56
N GLN A 9 40.51 12.19 35.58
CA GLN A 9 39.92 11.59 34.39
C GLN A 9 38.77 12.51 33.95
N GLN A 10 39.03 13.36 32.96
CA GLN A 10 37.98 14.04 32.21
C GLN A 10 36.96 13.00 31.73
N PRO A 11 35.67 13.11 32.08
CA PRO A 11 34.67 12.21 31.54
C PRO A 11 34.58 12.47 30.04
N LYS A 12 34.86 11.44 29.23
CA LYS A 12 34.46 11.41 27.82
C LYS A 12 32.93 11.59 27.78
N ALA A 13 32.50 12.83 27.64
CA ALA A 13 31.10 13.19 27.45
C ALA A 13 30.58 12.38 26.26
N ASP A 14 29.72 11.42 26.57
CA ASP A 14 28.99 10.60 25.62
C ASP A 14 28.13 11.55 24.78
N LYS A 15 28.55 11.78 23.53
CA LYS A 15 27.95 12.78 22.65
C LYS A 15 26.60 12.25 22.19
N THR A 16 25.53 12.74 22.83
CA THR A 16 24.12 12.48 22.49
C THR A 16 23.90 12.57 20.97
N PRO A 17 23.09 11.68 20.35
CA PRO A 17 22.82 11.69 18.90
C PRO A 17 22.43 13.08 18.35
N ALA A 18 21.67 13.87 19.11
CA ALA A 18 21.29 15.23 18.76
C ALA A 18 22.50 16.18 18.55
N LEU A 19 23.53 16.10 19.39
CA LEU A 19 24.76 16.89 19.26
C LEU A 19 25.62 16.46 18.06
N LYS A 20 25.56 15.18 17.68
CA LYS A 20 26.22 14.66 16.48
C LYS A 20 25.52 15.14 15.21
N ASN A 21 24.19 15.08 15.17
CA ASN A 21 23.38 15.57 14.05
C ASN A 21 23.57 17.08 13.84
N ALA A 22 23.46 17.88 14.91
CA ALA A 22 23.70 19.33 14.82
C ALA A 22 25.13 19.67 14.38
N ARG A 23 26.14 18.85 14.75
CA ARG A 23 27.51 19.03 14.25
C ARG A 23 27.63 18.66 12.78
N MET A 24 26.98 17.58 12.33
CA MET A 24 26.98 17.17 10.93
C MET A 24 26.30 18.22 10.05
N GLU A 25 25.14 18.72 10.48
CA GLU A 25 24.41 19.78 9.80
C GLU A 25 25.26 21.05 9.65
N ARG A 26 25.91 21.50 10.73
CA ARG A 26 26.85 22.63 10.66
C ARG A 26 28.00 22.42 9.68
N LYS A 27 28.50 21.19 9.56
CA LYS A 27 29.55 20.86 8.58
C LYS A 27 29.00 20.97 7.15
N LEU A 28 27.83 20.37 6.88
CA LEU A 28 27.17 20.45 5.58
C LEU A 28 26.90 21.90 5.16
N VAL A 29 26.39 22.72 6.08
CA VAL A 29 26.16 24.15 5.86
C VAL A 29 27.47 24.87 5.53
N ASN A 30 28.53 24.66 6.30
CA ASN A 30 29.81 25.32 6.04
C ASN A 30 30.45 24.88 4.71
N ASP A 31 30.33 23.59 4.34
CA ASP A 31 30.81 23.09 3.05
C ASP A 31 30.03 23.71 1.88
N ALA A 32 28.70 23.77 1.99
CA ALA A 32 27.83 24.40 0.99
C ALA A 32 28.12 25.91 0.85
N ARG A 33 28.32 26.62 1.97
CA ARG A 33 28.74 28.04 1.98
C ARG A 33 30.07 28.22 1.26
N ALA A 34 31.08 27.45 1.62
CA ALA A 34 32.40 27.54 0.99
C ALA A 34 32.33 27.28 -0.52
N TYR A 35 31.56 26.28 -0.93
CA TYR A 35 31.36 25.93 -2.33
C TYR A 35 30.67 27.04 -3.13
N LEU A 36 29.54 27.57 -2.64
CA LEU A 36 28.79 28.62 -3.33
C LEU A 36 29.56 29.95 -3.36
N ARG A 37 30.28 30.30 -2.29
CA ARG A 37 31.18 31.46 -2.28
C ARG A 37 32.29 31.31 -3.33
N ALA A 38 32.91 30.14 -3.44
CA ALA A 38 33.95 29.87 -4.44
C ALA A 38 33.41 29.99 -5.88
N LEU A 39 32.20 29.49 -6.14
CA LEU A 39 31.52 29.66 -7.43
C LEU A 39 31.21 31.12 -7.74
N ALA A 40 30.68 31.86 -6.77
CA ALA A 40 30.39 33.28 -6.92
C ALA A 40 31.67 34.07 -7.23
N GLN A 41 32.77 33.81 -6.52
CA GLN A 41 34.08 34.42 -6.80
C GLN A 41 34.60 34.08 -8.20
N LEU A 42 34.55 32.80 -8.60
CA LEU A 42 34.99 32.34 -9.91
C LEU A 42 34.23 33.03 -11.06
N ARG A 43 32.94 33.33 -10.82
CA ARG A 43 32.03 33.97 -11.79
C ARG A 43 31.89 35.48 -11.59
N GLN A 44 32.65 36.06 -10.66
CA GLN A 44 32.60 37.49 -10.30
C GLN A 44 31.18 37.96 -9.94
N ARG A 45 30.49 37.18 -9.11
CA ARG A 45 29.14 37.44 -8.59
C ARG A 45 29.15 37.77 -7.11
N ASN A 46 28.01 38.24 -6.64
CA ASN A 46 27.78 38.59 -5.24
C ASN A 46 28.04 37.40 -4.30
N VAL A 47 29.16 37.48 -3.58
CA VAL A 47 29.66 36.41 -2.70
C VAL A 47 28.92 36.43 -1.37
N GLU A 48 28.53 37.62 -0.91
CA GLU A 48 27.76 37.85 0.30
C GLU A 48 26.38 37.20 0.17
N TRP A 49 25.69 37.44 -0.94
CA TRP A 49 24.40 36.81 -1.22
C TRP A 49 24.52 35.28 -1.30
N ALA A 50 25.59 34.75 -1.93
CA ALA A 50 25.82 33.31 -1.98
C ALA A 50 25.97 32.68 -0.58
N ASP A 51 26.46 33.43 0.40
CA ASP A 51 26.55 33.02 1.80
C ASP A 51 25.20 33.12 2.52
N GLU A 52 24.47 34.23 2.31
CA GLU A 52 23.13 34.47 2.85
C GLU A 52 22.10 33.43 2.37
N ALA A 53 22.19 33.04 1.09
CA ALA A 53 21.31 32.03 0.50
C ALA A 53 21.38 30.69 1.25
N VAL A 54 22.55 30.31 1.78
CA VAL A 54 22.73 29.07 2.55
C VAL A 54 22.44 29.26 4.02
N THR A 55 22.91 30.37 4.61
CA THR A 55 22.84 30.58 6.06
C THR A 55 21.47 31.03 6.55
N GLN A 56 20.75 31.78 5.71
CA GLN A 56 19.46 32.40 6.07
C GLN A 56 18.30 31.89 5.23
N ALA A 57 18.53 30.95 4.31
CA ALA A 57 17.55 30.52 3.30
C ALA A 57 16.96 31.72 2.52
N ALA A 58 17.78 32.74 2.28
CA ALA A 58 17.36 33.96 1.60
C ALA A 58 16.93 33.68 0.16
N SER A 59 15.83 34.28 -0.27
CA SER A 59 15.32 34.23 -1.65
C SER A 59 15.26 35.64 -2.23
N LEU A 60 15.46 35.77 -3.54
CA LEU A 60 15.39 37.04 -4.27
C LEU A 60 14.41 36.93 -5.43
N SER A 61 13.74 38.05 -5.74
CA SER A 61 13.10 38.24 -7.04
C SER A 61 14.15 38.35 -8.17
N ALA A 62 13.70 38.21 -9.42
CA ALA A 62 14.59 38.32 -10.58
C ALA A 62 15.23 39.73 -10.67
N GLU A 63 14.47 40.78 -10.35
CA GLU A 63 14.91 42.16 -10.34
C GLU A 63 15.95 42.43 -9.25
N GLU A 64 15.72 41.96 -8.02
CA GLU A 64 16.68 42.09 -6.92
C GLU A 64 17.97 41.30 -7.21
N ALA A 65 17.84 40.10 -7.80
CA ALA A 65 18.98 39.30 -8.19
C ALA A 65 19.85 40.00 -9.25
N LEU A 66 19.23 40.72 -10.18
CA LEU A 66 19.95 41.53 -11.17
C LEU A 66 20.64 42.72 -10.50
N GLN A 67 19.92 43.47 -9.66
CA GLN A 67 20.45 44.65 -8.95
C GLN A 67 21.62 44.29 -8.03
N ARG A 68 21.54 43.13 -7.36
CA ARG A 68 22.60 42.63 -6.48
C ARG A 68 23.73 41.94 -7.23
N GLY A 69 23.68 41.80 -8.55
CA GLY A 69 24.74 41.16 -9.35
C GLY A 69 24.83 39.64 -9.16
N VAL A 70 23.71 38.99 -8.84
CA VAL A 70 23.58 37.52 -8.75
C VAL A 70 23.39 36.90 -10.14
N ILE A 71 22.59 37.56 -10.99
CA ILE A 71 22.31 37.16 -12.38
C ILE A 71 22.75 38.27 -13.35
N ASP A 72 22.82 37.94 -14.64
CA ASP A 72 23.24 38.89 -15.69
C ASP A 72 22.14 39.81 -16.20
N MET A 73 20.94 39.24 -16.31
CA MET A 73 19.82 39.88 -17.00
C MET A 73 18.52 39.14 -16.66
N VAL A 74 17.41 39.79 -16.98
CA VAL A 74 16.07 39.21 -16.96
C VAL A 74 15.52 39.29 -18.37
N ALA A 75 15.03 38.16 -18.89
CA ALA A 75 14.41 38.07 -20.21
C ALA A 75 13.01 37.46 -20.09
N ALA A 76 12.06 38.00 -20.84
CA ALA A 76 10.66 37.56 -20.79
C ALA A 76 10.44 36.19 -21.45
N ASP A 77 11.23 35.88 -22.48
CA ASP A 77 11.17 34.63 -23.22
C ASP A 77 12.53 34.29 -23.85
N THR A 78 12.60 33.13 -24.51
CA THR A 78 13.83 32.65 -25.16
C THR A 78 14.28 33.57 -26.31
N ALA A 79 13.35 34.20 -27.04
CA ALA A 79 13.70 35.08 -28.15
C ALA A 79 14.37 36.37 -27.65
N SER A 80 13.79 36.98 -26.62
CA SER A 80 14.36 38.14 -25.91
C SER A 80 15.71 37.81 -25.30
N LEU A 81 15.86 36.62 -24.69
CA LEU A 81 17.15 36.18 -24.14
C LEU A 81 18.22 36.08 -25.23
N LEU A 82 17.91 35.48 -26.37
CA LEU A 82 18.86 35.36 -27.49
C LEU A 82 19.25 36.72 -28.05
N GLN A 83 18.31 37.66 -28.14
CA GLN A 83 18.59 39.02 -28.58
C GLN A 83 19.48 39.78 -27.59
N GLN A 84 19.20 39.69 -26.29
CA GLN A 84 19.96 40.37 -25.24
C GLN A 84 21.36 39.77 -25.01
N THR A 85 21.56 38.49 -25.34
CA THR A 85 22.85 37.80 -25.18
C THR A 85 23.77 37.93 -26.38
N ASP A 86 23.27 38.38 -27.53
CA ASP A 86 24.07 38.53 -28.75
C ASP A 86 25.20 39.55 -28.54
N GLY A 87 26.39 39.21 -29.04
CA GLY A 87 27.59 40.04 -28.90
C GLY A 87 28.20 40.07 -27.49
N ARG A 88 27.60 39.40 -26.48
CA ARG A 88 28.22 39.32 -25.15
C ARG A 88 29.41 38.38 -25.16
N VAL A 89 30.47 38.75 -24.45
CA VAL A 89 31.65 37.90 -24.23
C VAL A 89 31.44 37.07 -22.97
N VAL A 90 31.58 35.75 -23.09
CA VAL A 90 31.48 34.80 -21.98
C VAL A 90 32.71 33.91 -21.90
N LYS A 91 33.06 33.48 -20.69
CA LYS A 91 34.20 32.59 -20.47
C LYS A 91 33.75 31.12 -20.49
N VAL A 92 34.18 30.37 -21.51
CA VAL A 92 33.89 28.95 -21.71
C VAL A 92 35.19 28.16 -21.62
N ALA A 93 35.28 27.22 -20.68
CA ALA A 93 36.48 26.41 -20.45
C ALA A 93 37.80 27.21 -20.30
N GLY A 94 37.72 28.46 -19.82
CA GLY A 94 38.88 29.33 -19.65
C GLY A 94 39.10 30.33 -20.79
N GLU A 95 38.45 30.14 -21.94
CA GLU A 95 38.56 31.00 -23.12
C GLU A 95 37.42 32.00 -23.19
N GLU A 96 37.71 33.23 -23.59
CA GLU A 96 36.67 34.21 -23.92
C GLU A 96 36.05 33.89 -25.29
N ARG A 97 34.73 33.79 -25.33
CA ARG A 97 33.97 33.58 -26.56
C ARG A 97 32.84 34.60 -26.64
N THR A 98 32.77 35.28 -27.77
CA THR A 98 31.63 36.15 -28.09
C THR A 98 30.46 35.30 -28.54
N LEU A 99 29.31 35.51 -27.92
CA LEU A 99 28.05 34.86 -28.28
C LEU A 99 27.53 35.44 -29.59
N ALA A 100 27.27 34.57 -30.57
CA ALA A 100 26.57 34.89 -31.81
C ALA A 100 25.23 34.14 -31.78
N THR A 101 24.22 34.79 -31.23
CA THR A 101 22.88 34.22 -30.99
C THR A 101 21.86 34.76 -31.99
N THR A 102 22.13 35.88 -32.66
CA THR A 102 21.28 36.40 -33.73
C THR A 102 21.18 35.39 -34.88
N GLY A 103 19.95 34.99 -35.22
CA GLY A 103 19.68 34.01 -36.28
C GLY A 103 20.07 32.56 -35.93
N ALA A 104 20.46 32.28 -34.68
CA ALA A 104 20.79 30.93 -34.24
C ALA A 104 19.54 30.03 -34.27
N ALA A 105 19.70 28.82 -34.81
CA ALA A 105 18.63 27.82 -34.81
C ALA A 105 18.41 27.27 -33.39
N VAL A 106 17.21 27.48 -32.84
CA VAL A 106 16.85 26.95 -31.53
C VAL A 106 16.47 25.47 -31.66
N LYS A 107 17.28 24.59 -31.07
CA LYS A 107 16.96 23.17 -30.93
C LYS A 107 16.34 22.91 -29.56
N ILE A 108 15.04 22.64 -29.54
CA ILE A 108 14.34 22.22 -28.32
C ILE A 108 14.72 20.76 -28.04
N VAL A 109 15.31 20.52 -26.87
CA VAL A 109 15.61 19.16 -26.37
C VAL A 109 14.51 18.77 -25.39
N SER A 110 13.53 18.01 -25.88
CA SER A 110 12.46 17.45 -25.03
C SER A 110 12.91 16.16 -24.36
N PRO A 111 12.37 15.80 -23.18
CA PRO A 111 12.67 14.52 -22.55
C PRO A 111 12.28 13.33 -23.46
N ASP A 112 13.21 12.40 -23.66
CA ASP A 112 12.98 11.15 -24.37
C ASP A 112 11.99 10.25 -23.61
N TRP A 113 11.45 9.23 -24.30
CA TRP A 113 10.46 8.30 -23.72
C TRP A 113 10.92 7.68 -22.40
N ARG A 114 12.22 7.36 -22.29
CA ARG A 114 12.81 6.80 -21.06
C ARG A 114 12.71 7.80 -19.91
N ASN A 115 13.09 9.06 -20.14
CA ASN A 115 13.02 10.10 -19.10
C ASN A 115 11.57 10.41 -18.72
N ARG A 116 10.64 10.34 -19.68
CA ARG A 116 9.20 10.47 -19.38
C ARG A 116 8.69 9.32 -18.51
N LEU A 117 9.05 8.08 -18.84
CA LEU A 117 8.67 6.91 -18.06
C LEU A 117 9.26 6.98 -16.64
N LEU A 118 10.56 7.30 -16.54
CA LEU A 118 11.22 7.46 -15.25
C LEU A 118 10.56 8.56 -14.43
N ALA A 119 10.26 9.73 -15.02
CA ALA A 119 9.58 10.82 -14.33
C ALA A 119 8.19 10.42 -13.79
N VAL A 120 7.45 9.58 -14.53
CA VAL A 120 6.16 9.04 -14.07
C VAL A 120 6.35 8.07 -12.91
N ILE A 121 7.30 7.13 -13.01
CA ILE A 121 7.55 6.13 -11.95
C ILE A 121 8.09 6.78 -10.68
N THR A 122 8.93 7.81 -10.81
CA THR A 122 9.47 8.57 -9.68
C THR A 122 8.48 9.60 -9.12
N ASN A 123 7.23 9.61 -9.57
CA ASN A 123 6.18 10.37 -8.90
C ASN A 123 5.76 9.62 -7.62
N PRO A 124 5.76 10.26 -6.43
CA PRO A 124 5.39 9.61 -5.17
C PRO A 124 4.02 8.90 -5.19
N GLN A 125 3.04 9.49 -5.88
CA GLN A 125 1.69 8.91 -5.98
C GLN A 125 1.70 7.63 -6.82
N VAL A 126 2.43 7.64 -7.94
CA VAL A 126 2.55 6.47 -8.82
C VAL A 126 3.33 5.36 -8.12
N ALA A 127 4.45 5.69 -7.49
CA ALA A 127 5.24 4.75 -6.68
C ALA A 127 4.40 4.09 -5.58
N TYR A 128 3.55 4.88 -4.90
CA TYR A 128 2.63 4.39 -3.88
C TYR A 128 1.55 3.45 -4.45
N ILE A 129 0.97 3.76 -5.61
CA ILE A 129 0.01 2.85 -6.30
C ILE A 129 0.71 1.55 -6.69
N LEU A 130 1.92 1.63 -7.25
CA LEU A 130 2.70 0.47 -7.66
C LEU A 130 3.03 -0.44 -6.45
N LEU A 131 3.33 0.15 -5.28
CA LEU A 131 3.51 -0.60 -4.03
C LEU A 131 2.25 -1.38 -3.67
N LEU A 132 1.09 -0.71 -3.65
CA LEU A 132 -0.18 -1.34 -3.28
C LEU A 132 -0.58 -2.43 -4.28
N LEU A 133 -0.52 -2.14 -5.58
CA LEU A 133 -0.76 -3.12 -6.64
C LEU A 133 0.20 -4.30 -6.53
N GLY A 134 1.47 -4.03 -6.18
CA GLY A 134 2.48 -5.05 -5.95
C GLY A 134 2.06 -6.04 -4.87
N ILE A 135 1.73 -5.52 -3.68
CA ILE A 135 1.35 -6.31 -2.51
C ILE A 135 0.02 -7.04 -2.75
N TYR A 136 -1.00 -6.35 -3.27
CA TYR A 136 -2.29 -6.99 -3.57
C TYR A 136 -2.20 -8.02 -4.69
N GLY A 137 -1.41 -7.78 -5.73
CA GLY A 137 -1.19 -8.74 -6.83
C GLY A 137 -0.58 -10.05 -6.34
N LEU A 138 0.46 -9.95 -5.48
CA LEU A 138 1.03 -11.13 -4.82
C LEU A 138 0.03 -11.83 -3.90
N PHE A 139 -0.77 -11.07 -3.14
CA PHE A 139 -1.83 -11.65 -2.30
C PHE A 139 -2.88 -12.42 -3.12
N PHE A 140 -3.31 -11.88 -4.26
CA PHE A 140 -4.30 -12.54 -5.12
C PHE A 140 -3.76 -13.83 -5.74
N GLU A 141 -2.49 -13.86 -6.15
CA GLU A 141 -1.80 -15.08 -6.61
C GLU A 141 -1.78 -16.16 -5.50
N LEU A 142 -1.38 -15.77 -4.28
CA LEU A 142 -1.30 -16.69 -3.15
C LEU A 142 -2.67 -17.23 -2.73
N SER A 143 -3.72 -16.41 -2.88
CA SER A 143 -5.09 -16.80 -2.52
C SER A 143 -5.76 -17.67 -3.60
N ASN A 144 -5.36 -17.51 -4.86
CA ASN A 144 -5.92 -18.25 -6.00
C ASN A 144 -4.78 -18.93 -6.78
N PRO A 145 -4.20 -20.00 -6.22
CA PRO A 145 -3.07 -20.68 -6.84
C PRO A 145 -3.44 -21.13 -8.27
N GLY A 146 -2.61 -20.75 -9.24
CA GLY A 146 -2.80 -21.09 -10.66
C GLY A 146 -3.18 -19.92 -11.56
N SER A 147 -3.51 -18.76 -11.00
CA SER A 147 -3.66 -17.52 -11.78
C SER A 147 -2.32 -16.77 -11.78
N LEU A 148 -1.45 -17.01 -12.77
CA LEU A 148 -0.08 -16.44 -12.85
C LEU A 148 -0.03 -14.91 -13.05
N VAL A 149 -1.11 -14.33 -13.56
CA VAL A 149 -1.15 -12.93 -14.03
C VAL A 149 -1.04 -11.91 -12.89
N PRO A 150 -1.79 -12.02 -11.78
CA PRO A 150 -1.68 -11.13 -10.63
C PRO A 150 -0.30 -11.18 -9.97
N GLY A 151 0.34 -12.36 -9.88
CA GLY A 151 1.67 -12.50 -9.29
C GLY A 151 2.75 -11.83 -10.13
N VAL A 152 2.71 -11.97 -11.46
CA VAL A 152 3.67 -11.30 -12.36
C VAL A 152 3.47 -9.79 -12.35
N LEU A 153 2.22 -9.31 -12.48
CA LEU A 153 1.90 -7.88 -12.38
C LEU A 153 2.30 -7.30 -11.02
N GLY A 154 2.04 -8.05 -9.95
CA GLY A 154 2.41 -7.69 -8.59
C GLY A 154 3.92 -7.58 -8.42
N GLY A 155 4.67 -8.59 -8.85
CA GLY A 155 6.13 -8.60 -8.79
C GLY A 155 6.77 -7.46 -9.57
N ILE A 156 6.32 -7.21 -10.80
CA ILE A 156 6.81 -6.08 -11.62
C ILE A 156 6.49 -4.75 -10.94
N SER A 157 5.25 -4.56 -10.48
CA SER A 157 4.84 -3.32 -9.81
C SER A 157 5.66 -3.06 -8.54
N LEU A 158 5.94 -4.11 -7.76
CA LEU A 158 6.74 -4.00 -6.55
C LEU A 158 8.19 -3.63 -6.85
N LEU A 159 8.80 -4.24 -7.88
CA LEU A 159 10.16 -3.89 -8.31
C LEU A 159 10.26 -2.44 -8.79
N LEU A 160 9.26 -1.96 -9.54
CA LEU A 160 9.19 -0.56 -9.99
C LEU A 160 8.99 0.40 -8.81
N ALA A 161 8.15 0.05 -7.84
CA ALA A 161 7.97 0.83 -6.62
C ALA A 161 9.26 0.93 -5.80
N LEU A 162 9.97 -0.19 -5.62
CA LEU A 162 11.26 -0.22 -4.92
C LEU A 162 12.31 0.63 -5.63
N PHE A 163 12.35 0.60 -6.97
CA PHE A 163 13.21 1.49 -7.75
C PHE A 163 12.86 2.97 -7.52
N ALA A 164 11.57 3.33 -7.51
CA ALA A 164 11.14 4.69 -7.23
C ALA A 164 11.56 5.14 -5.81
N PHE A 165 11.42 4.26 -4.81
CA PHE A 165 11.80 4.52 -3.42
C PHE A 165 13.31 4.65 -3.21
N GLN A 166 14.14 4.12 -4.11
CA GLN A 166 15.58 4.38 -4.06
C GLN A 166 15.92 5.82 -4.42
N VAL A 167 15.11 6.45 -5.27
CA VAL A 167 15.31 7.83 -5.74
C VAL A 167 14.57 8.83 -4.84
N LEU A 168 13.46 8.41 -4.24
CA LEU A 168 12.64 9.24 -3.38
C LEU A 168 13.11 9.18 -1.91
N PRO A 169 13.08 10.30 -1.18
CA PRO A 169 13.42 10.33 0.23
C PRO A 169 12.29 9.71 1.07
N ILE A 170 12.37 8.38 1.26
CA ILE A 170 11.39 7.63 2.06
C ILE A 170 11.87 7.39 3.50
N ASN A 171 10.91 7.34 4.41
CA ASN A 171 11.10 6.85 5.76
C ASN A 171 10.85 5.34 5.81
N TYR A 172 11.90 4.56 6.07
CA TYR A 172 11.84 3.11 6.18
C TYR A 172 10.89 2.62 7.29
N ALA A 173 10.70 3.38 8.37
CA ALA A 173 9.72 3.03 9.41
C ALA A 173 8.28 3.13 8.89
N GLY A 174 7.99 4.17 8.11
CA GLY A 174 6.70 4.33 7.43
C GLY A 174 6.42 3.18 6.47
N LEU A 175 7.41 2.81 5.65
CA LEU A 175 7.33 1.67 4.74
C LEU A 175 7.07 0.35 5.48
N ALA A 176 7.80 0.09 6.57
CA ALA A 176 7.63 -1.11 7.38
C ALA A 176 6.22 -1.18 7.99
N LEU A 177 5.68 -0.04 8.47
CA LEU A 177 4.32 0.04 9.00
C LEU A 177 3.25 -0.22 7.93
N ILE A 178 3.44 0.27 6.70
CA ILE A 178 2.53 -0.03 5.57
C ILE A 178 2.52 -1.54 5.29
N ILE A 179 3.69 -2.14 5.15
CA ILE A 179 3.82 -3.58 4.88
C ILE A 179 3.17 -4.37 6.01
N LEU A 180 3.48 -4.03 7.27
CA LEU A 180 2.88 -4.68 8.44
C LEU A 180 1.35 -4.52 8.46
N GLY A 181 0.85 -3.32 8.17
CA GLY A 181 -0.58 -3.03 8.12
C GLY A 181 -1.29 -3.86 7.07
N LEU A 182 -0.72 -3.95 5.86
CA LEU A 182 -1.24 -4.79 4.79
C LEU A 182 -1.20 -6.28 5.15
N MET A 183 -0.12 -6.75 5.78
CA MET A 183 -0.01 -8.13 6.25
C MET A 183 -1.06 -8.46 7.31
N PHE A 184 -1.39 -7.52 8.20
CA PHE A 184 -2.44 -7.68 9.20
C PHE A 184 -3.84 -7.70 8.57
N MET A 185 -4.11 -6.82 7.61
CA MET A 185 -5.36 -6.86 6.84
C MET A 185 -5.53 -8.18 6.11
N ILE A 186 -4.47 -8.65 5.44
CA ILE A 186 -4.44 -9.93 4.73
C ILE A 186 -4.61 -11.09 5.71
N GLY A 187 -3.92 -11.04 6.85
CA GLY A 187 -3.99 -12.06 7.89
C GLY A 187 -5.40 -12.24 8.46
N GLU A 188 -6.17 -11.15 8.60
CA GLU A 188 -7.56 -11.19 9.07
C GLU A 188 -8.45 -12.00 8.12
N ALA A 189 -8.15 -11.99 6.81
CA ALA A 189 -8.89 -12.77 5.82
C ALA A 189 -8.69 -14.28 5.98
N PHE A 190 -7.52 -14.73 6.47
CA PHE A 190 -7.23 -16.15 6.71
C PHE A 190 -7.59 -16.60 8.12
N VAL A 191 -7.35 -15.73 9.12
CA VAL A 191 -7.63 -15.98 10.53
C VAL A 191 -8.56 -14.88 11.03
N PRO A 192 -9.89 -15.05 10.89
CA PRO A 192 -10.85 -14.06 11.33
C PRO A 192 -10.74 -13.86 12.86
N SER A 193 -10.19 -12.72 13.28
CA SER A 193 -9.88 -12.39 14.67
C SER A 193 -10.92 -11.46 15.30
N PHE A 194 -12.15 -11.48 14.77
CA PHE A 194 -13.22 -10.53 15.08
C PHE A 194 -12.89 -9.07 14.67
N GLY A 195 -12.03 -8.90 13.65
CA GLY A 195 -11.67 -7.58 13.11
C GLY A 195 -10.58 -6.85 13.87
N ALA A 196 -9.99 -7.43 14.91
CA ALA A 196 -8.91 -6.80 15.68
C ALA A 196 -7.63 -6.65 14.84
N LEU A 197 -7.21 -7.71 14.15
CA LEU A 197 -6.05 -7.69 13.25
C LEU A 197 -6.34 -6.78 12.04
N GLY A 198 -7.54 -6.84 11.48
CA GLY A 198 -7.97 -5.96 10.39
C GLY A 198 -7.93 -4.46 10.75
N LEU A 199 -8.50 -4.07 11.89
CA LEU A 199 -8.51 -2.67 12.34
C LEU A 199 -7.09 -2.19 12.68
N GLY A 200 -6.31 -3.00 13.39
CA GLY A 200 -4.91 -2.72 13.67
C GLY A 200 -4.10 -2.55 12.37
N GLY A 201 -4.40 -3.36 11.36
CA GLY A 201 -3.83 -3.26 10.02
C GLY A 201 -4.15 -1.94 9.33
N VAL A 202 -5.41 -1.48 9.39
CA VAL A 202 -5.83 -0.16 8.84
C VAL A 202 -5.13 0.98 9.54
N VAL A 203 -5.05 0.96 10.88
CA VAL A 203 -4.35 2.01 11.63
C VAL A 203 -2.86 2.02 11.27
N ALA A 204 -2.20 0.86 11.27
CA ALA A 204 -0.79 0.76 10.89
C ALA A 204 -0.53 1.22 9.46
N PHE A 205 -1.40 0.86 8.52
CA PHE A 205 -1.33 1.30 7.13
C PHE A 205 -1.45 2.82 6.99
N VAL A 206 -2.44 3.43 7.65
CA VAL A 206 -2.66 4.89 7.59
C VAL A 206 -1.47 5.62 8.22
N VAL A 207 -1.06 5.23 9.43
CA VAL A 207 0.08 5.84 10.13
C VAL A 207 1.37 5.67 9.33
N GLY A 208 1.61 4.47 8.80
CA GLY A 208 2.76 4.21 7.94
C GLY A 208 2.76 5.07 6.67
N SER A 209 1.60 5.24 6.04
CA SER A 209 1.43 6.08 4.84
C SER A 209 1.65 7.56 5.09
N LEU A 210 1.29 8.05 6.28
CA LEU A 210 1.55 9.43 6.69
C LEU A 210 3.05 9.68 6.95
N ILE A 211 3.75 8.69 7.50
CA ILE A 211 5.17 8.78 7.87
C ILE A 211 6.09 8.46 6.68
N LEU A 212 5.58 7.80 5.63
CA LEU A 212 6.38 7.25 4.53
C LEU A 212 7.30 8.26 3.83
N TRP A 213 6.88 9.51 3.70
CA TRP A 213 7.62 10.52 2.94
C TRP A 213 8.36 11.47 3.87
N ASP A 214 9.67 11.59 3.67
CA ASP A 214 10.49 12.58 4.37
C ASP A 214 10.29 13.94 3.68
N GLU A 215 9.74 14.93 4.40
CA GLU A 215 9.25 16.20 3.85
C GLU A 215 10.41 17.03 3.25
N THR A 216 10.60 16.93 1.93
CA THR A 216 11.70 17.59 1.20
C THR A 216 11.19 18.57 0.12
N GLY A 217 10.02 19.17 0.37
CA GLY A 217 9.47 20.27 -0.43
C GLY A 217 8.08 20.03 -1.02
N PRO A 218 7.45 21.08 -1.58
CA PRO A 218 6.11 21.01 -2.16
C PRO A 218 6.07 20.03 -3.35
N GLY A 219 5.14 19.08 -3.31
CA GLY A 219 4.93 18.08 -4.37
C GLY A 219 5.41 16.66 -4.06
N TYR A 220 6.14 16.45 -2.95
CA TYR A 220 6.60 15.12 -2.53
C TYR A 220 5.59 14.33 -1.68
N ALA A 221 4.53 14.99 -1.19
CA ALA A 221 3.51 14.36 -0.37
C ALA A 221 2.44 13.64 -1.20
N VAL A 222 2.10 12.41 -0.79
CA VAL A 222 0.89 11.74 -1.28
C VAL A 222 -0.33 12.39 -0.62
N PRO A 223 -1.36 12.79 -1.38
CA PRO A 223 -2.49 13.51 -0.83
C PRO A 223 -3.27 12.62 0.16
N LEU A 224 -3.68 13.21 1.28
CA LEU A 224 -4.39 12.50 2.35
C LEU A 224 -5.67 11.82 1.83
N SER A 225 -6.35 12.42 0.86
CA SER A 225 -7.54 11.86 0.22
C SER A 225 -7.27 10.49 -0.43
N MET A 226 -6.07 10.28 -0.97
CA MET A 226 -5.66 9.02 -1.58
C MET A 226 -5.41 7.95 -0.50
N ILE A 227 -4.70 8.31 0.57
CA ILE A 227 -4.44 7.41 1.71
C ILE A 227 -5.77 6.97 2.33
N VAL A 228 -6.67 7.92 2.60
CA VAL A 228 -8.00 7.66 3.16
C VAL A 228 -8.83 6.84 2.18
N GLY A 229 -8.78 7.15 0.88
CA GLY A 229 -9.49 6.40 -0.15
C GLY A 229 -9.10 4.92 -0.18
N PHE A 230 -7.80 4.61 -0.16
CA PHE A 230 -7.31 3.24 -0.09
C PHE A 230 -7.65 2.57 1.25
N ALA A 231 -7.47 3.28 2.38
CA ALA A 231 -7.80 2.73 3.69
C ALA A 231 -9.29 2.37 3.80
N LEU A 232 -10.18 3.22 3.29
CA LEU A 232 -11.63 2.97 3.25
C LEU A 232 -11.97 1.83 2.29
N ALA A 233 -11.35 1.77 1.11
CA ALA A 233 -11.55 0.68 0.17
C ALA A 233 -11.15 -0.66 0.78
N SER A 234 -9.98 -0.73 1.41
CA SER A 234 -9.50 -1.95 2.09
C SER A 234 -10.39 -2.32 3.27
N ALA A 235 -10.81 -1.35 4.09
CA ALA A 235 -11.75 -1.58 5.19
C ALA A 235 -13.12 -2.10 4.68
N ALA A 236 -13.64 -1.53 3.60
CA ALA A 236 -14.90 -1.96 2.99
C ALA A 236 -14.80 -3.41 2.46
N VAL A 237 -13.68 -3.77 1.83
CA VAL A 237 -13.41 -5.15 1.39
C VAL A 237 -13.35 -6.09 2.59
N LEU A 238 -12.65 -5.73 3.67
CA LEU A 238 -12.57 -6.56 4.88
C LEU A 238 -13.93 -6.76 5.54
N ILE A 239 -14.73 -5.69 5.66
CA ILE A 239 -16.10 -5.76 6.21
C ILE A 239 -16.98 -6.62 5.29
N GLY A 240 -16.86 -6.45 3.97
CA GLY A 240 -17.57 -7.25 2.97
C GLY A 240 -17.24 -8.74 3.09
N LEU A 241 -15.97 -9.11 3.12
CA LEU A 241 -15.54 -10.51 3.27
C LEU A 241 -16.00 -11.10 4.60
N SER A 242 -15.83 -10.35 5.69
CA SER A 242 -16.27 -10.77 7.04
C SER A 242 -17.78 -11.02 7.08
N THR A 243 -18.58 -10.11 6.53
CA THR A 243 -20.05 -10.26 6.51
C THR A 243 -20.50 -11.43 5.63
N LEU A 244 -19.83 -11.69 4.50
CA LEU A 244 -20.11 -12.86 3.66
C LEU A 244 -19.78 -14.17 4.36
N LEU A 245 -18.62 -14.25 5.03
CA LEU A 245 -18.20 -15.43 5.80
C LEU A 245 -19.14 -15.70 6.99
N VAL A 246 -19.52 -14.65 7.72
CA VAL A 246 -20.49 -14.73 8.81
C VAL A 246 -21.85 -15.18 8.28
N ARG A 247 -22.32 -14.64 7.14
CA ARG A 247 -23.56 -15.08 6.48
C ARG A 247 -23.48 -16.53 5.99
N GLN A 248 -22.33 -17.01 5.52
CA GLN A 248 -22.16 -18.42 5.15
C GLN A 248 -22.20 -19.34 6.37
N ARG A 249 -21.61 -18.94 7.50
CA ARG A 249 -21.68 -19.71 8.75
C ARG A 249 -23.08 -19.69 9.37
N HIS A 250 -23.83 -18.60 9.22
CA HIS A 250 -25.22 -18.49 9.67
C HIS A 250 -26.25 -18.99 8.66
N ARG A 251 -25.83 -19.37 7.45
CA ARG A 251 -26.62 -20.27 6.62
C ARG A 251 -26.59 -21.60 7.35
N HIS A 252 -27.59 -21.78 8.22
CA HIS A 252 -27.87 -23.01 8.92
C HIS A 252 -27.52 -24.16 7.99
N LEU A 253 -26.64 -25.04 8.48
CA LEU A 253 -26.68 -26.43 8.09
C LEU A 253 -28.15 -26.82 8.10
N VAL A 254 -28.75 -26.90 6.92
CA VAL A 254 -29.91 -27.74 6.71
C VAL A 254 -29.33 -29.14 6.87
N SER A 255 -29.06 -29.51 8.13
CA SER A 255 -28.76 -30.86 8.54
C SER A 255 -29.81 -31.72 7.87
N GLY A 256 -29.40 -32.87 7.32
CA GLY A 256 -30.30 -33.79 6.61
C GLY A 256 -31.61 -34.10 7.35
N ASP A 257 -31.68 -33.84 8.66
CA ASP A 257 -32.88 -33.85 9.48
C ASP A 257 -34.06 -33.04 8.92
N ALA A 258 -33.85 -31.85 8.36
CA ALA A 258 -34.94 -31.06 7.78
C ALA A 258 -35.37 -31.57 6.40
N ALA A 259 -34.45 -32.16 5.63
CA ALA A 259 -34.76 -32.75 4.33
C ALA A 259 -35.47 -34.11 4.44
N LEU A 260 -35.26 -34.85 5.55
CA LEU A 260 -35.93 -36.12 5.81
C LEU A 260 -37.35 -35.96 6.37
N ASN A 261 -37.68 -34.86 7.06
CA ASN A 261 -38.99 -34.69 7.67
C ASN A 261 -40.14 -34.50 6.65
N ASP A 262 -39.85 -34.18 5.40
CA ASP A 262 -40.85 -34.08 4.30
C ASP A 262 -40.64 -35.15 3.21
N ALA A 263 -39.73 -36.11 3.43
CA ALA A 263 -39.45 -37.15 2.45
C ALA A 263 -40.42 -38.34 2.61
N SER A 264 -40.81 -38.93 1.47
CA SER A 264 -41.54 -40.19 1.43
C SER A 264 -40.58 -41.37 1.28
N GLY A 265 -40.94 -42.49 1.91
CA GLY A 265 -40.18 -43.74 1.86
C GLY A 265 -41.05 -44.94 1.48
N VAL A 266 -40.40 -46.07 1.26
CA VAL A 266 -41.07 -47.36 1.00
C VAL A 266 -40.67 -48.36 2.08
N VAL A 267 -41.66 -49.05 2.63
CA VAL A 267 -41.43 -50.12 3.62
C VAL A 267 -40.71 -51.30 2.97
N LEU A 268 -39.57 -51.71 3.53
CA LEU A 268 -38.78 -52.84 3.02
C LEU A 268 -39.19 -54.16 3.67
N GLU A 269 -39.53 -54.11 4.96
CA GLU A 269 -39.80 -55.28 5.80
C GLU A 269 -41.09 -55.04 6.61
N PRO A 270 -41.86 -56.10 6.91
CA PRO A 270 -43.07 -55.95 7.73
C PRO A 270 -42.70 -55.46 9.13
N PHE A 271 -43.51 -54.54 9.67
CA PHE A 271 -43.26 -54.00 11.00
C PHE A 271 -43.64 -55.04 12.06
N VAL A 272 -42.67 -55.49 12.85
CA VAL A 272 -42.85 -56.40 14.01
C VAL A 272 -42.65 -55.58 15.28
N ASP A 273 -43.60 -55.63 16.21
CA ASP A 273 -43.60 -54.83 17.45
C ASP A 273 -43.40 -53.33 17.22
N GLY A 274 -43.97 -52.81 16.13
CA GLY A 274 -43.90 -51.39 15.76
C GLY A 274 -42.53 -50.92 15.26
N ARG A 275 -41.60 -51.85 14.95
CA ARG A 275 -40.29 -51.56 14.36
C ARG A 275 -40.15 -52.24 13.00
N GLY A 276 -39.52 -51.56 12.05
CA GLY A 276 -39.23 -52.10 10.72
C GLY A 276 -38.15 -51.30 10.01
N ARG A 277 -37.91 -51.60 8.73
CA ARG A 277 -36.98 -50.84 7.88
C ARG A 277 -37.71 -50.21 6.72
N VAL A 278 -37.33 -48.97 6.41
CA VAL A 278 -37.87 -48.18 5.31
C VAL A 278 -36.74 -47.68 4.43
N ARG A 279 -36.97 -47.59 3.13
CA ARG A 279 -36.05 -46.98 2.18
C ARG A 279 -36.47 -45.55 1.91
N VAL A 280 -35.59 -44.60 2.20
CA VAL A 280 -35.81 -43.15 2.02
C VAL A 280 -34.63 -42.61 1.23
N GLN A 281 -34.89 -41.94 0.11
CA GLN A 281 -33.85 -41.40 -0.79
C GLN A 281 -32.73 -42.38 -1.17
N GLY A 282 -33.05 -43.68 -1.27
CA GLY A 282 -32.08 -44.72 -1.65
C GLY A 282 -31.36 -45.41 -0.48
N GLU A 283 -31.52 -44.92 0.75
CA GLU A 283 -30.90 -45.50 1.96
C GLU A 283 -31.90 -46.27 2.83
N ALA A 284 -31.44 -47.33 3.49
CA ALA A 284 -32.26 -48.16 4.38
C ALA A 284 -32.17 -47.70 5.84
N TRP A 285 -33.25 -47.14 6.36
CA TRP A 285 -33.36 -46.58 7.70
C TRP A 285 -34.15 -47.49 8.63
N GLN A 286 -33.82 -47.47 9.93
CA GLN A 286 -34.68 -48.06 10.95
C GLN A 286 -35.88 -47.14 11.17
N ALA A 287 -37.07 -47.71 11.27
CA ALA A 287 -38.30 -46.95 11.45
C ALA A 287 -39.19 -47.53 12.54
N ARG A 288 -39.97 -46.63 13.16
CA ARG A 288 -41.02 -46.96 14.12
C ARG A 288 -42.36 -46.42 13.66
N SER A 289 -43.40 -47.24 13.78
CA SER A 289 -44.77 -46.85 13.50
C SER A 289 -45.71 -47.44 14.53
N LYS A 290 -46.80 -46.72 14.80
CA LYS A 290 -47.94 -47.22 15.59
C LYS A 290 -48.89 -48.06 14.73
N GLN A 291 -48.74 -48.01 13.40
CA GLN A 291 -49.55 -48.75 12.44
C GLN A 291 -48.78 -50.00 11.98
N SER A 292 -49.51 -51.08 11.71
CA SER A 292 -48.93 -52.24 11.03
C SER A 292 -48.75 -51.88 9.56
N LEU A 293 -47.49 -51.86 9.11
CA LEU A 293 -47.10 -51.49 7.75
C LEU A 293 -46.53 -52.71 7.04
N GLN A 294 -46.97 -52.95 5.81
CA GLN A 294 -46.51 -54.06 4.98
C GLN A 294 -45.41 -53.61 3.99
N PRO A 295 -44.51 -54.53 3.57
CA PRO A 295 -43.54 -54.27 2.52
C PRO A 295 -44.18 -53.69 1.26
N GLY A 296 -43.55 -52.67 0.68
CA GLY A 296 -44.03 -51.98 -0.53
C GLY A 296 -44.94 -50.78 -0.26
N MET A 297 -45.45 -50.59 0.96
CA MET A 297 -46.27 -49.42 1.30
C MET A 297 -45.44 -48.13 1.30
N ARG A 298 -46.04 -47.03 0.80
CA ARG A 298 -45.47 -45.68 0.92
C ARG A 298 -45.76 -45.09 2.29
N VAL A 299 -44.74 -44.48 2.87
CA VAL A 299 -44.80 -43.87 4.19
C VAL A 299 -44.25 -42.46 4.15
N GLU A 300 -44.81 -41.59 4.99
CA GLU A 300 -44.31 -40.24 5.25
C GLU A 300 -43.58 -40.24 6.59
N ILE A 301 -42.46 -39.51 6.63
CA ILE A 301 -41.64 -39.36 7.82
C ILE A 301 -42.24 -38.24 8.66
N THR A 302 -42.61 -38.54 9.90
CA THR A 302 -43.19 -37.55 10.84
C THR A 302 -42.17 -36.99 11.81
N GLY A 303 -40.98 -37.58 11.85
CA GLY A 303 -39.88 -37.09 12.64
C GLY A 303 -38.74 -38.10 12.71
N ARG A 304 -37.63 -37.68 13.33
CA ARG A 304 -36.42 -38.49 13.50
C ARG A 304 -35.94 -38.42 14.94
N ASN A 305 -35.50 -39.56 15.47
CA ASN A 305 -34.75 -39.62 16.73
C ASN A 305 -33.49 -40.47 16.52
N GLY A 306 -32.34 -39.80 16.42
CA GLY A 306 -31.05 -40.44 16.18
C GLY A 306 -31.00 -41.15 14.81
N LEU A 307 -30.89 -42.48 14.80
CA LEU A 307 -30.88 -43.31 13.59
C LEU A 307 -32.25 -43.96 13.30
N VAL A 308 -33.30 -43.57 14.03
CA VAL A 308 -34.65 -44.13 13.90
C VAL A 308 -35.61 -43.06 13.38
N LEU A 309 -36.34 -43.38 12.31
CA LEU A 309 -37.39 -42.54 11.72
C LEU A 309 -38.76 -42.91 12.29
N PHE A 310 -39.59 -41.91 12.57
CA PHE A 310 -41.01 -42.12 12.84
C PHE A 310 -41.77 -41.99 11.54
N VAL A 311 -42.58 -42.99 11.22
CA VAL A 311 -43.27 -43.07 9.93
C VAL A 311 -44.74 -43.40 10.09
N GLN A 312 -45.57 -42.84 9.21
CA GLN A 312 -46.99 -43.12 9.11
C GLN A 312 -47.36 -43.50 7.67
N SER A 313 -48.44 -44.26 7.48
CA SER A 313 -48.96 -44.53 6.14
C SER A 313 -49.26 -43.21 5.43
N SER A 314 -48.69 -43.01 4.25
CA SER A 314 -49.07 -41.87 3.41
C SER A 314 -50.54 -42.07 3.02
N LYS A 315 -51.40 -41.11 3.34
CA LYS A 315 -52.77 -41.11 2.83
C LYS A 315 -52.67 -40.77 1.36
N GLU A 316 -53.07 -41.70 0.52
CA GLU A 316 -53.19 -41.46 -0.92
C GLU A 316 -54.26 -40.38 -1.13
N THR A 317 -53.82 -39.13 -1.26
CA THR A 317 -54.67 -38.03 -1.71
C THR A 317 -54.97 -38.30 -3.18
N SER A 318 -56.07 -38.99 -3.45
CA SER A 318 -56.64 -39.10 -4.79
C SER A 318 -57.02 -37.71 -5.27
N HIS A 319 -56.12 -37.05 -6.01
CA HIS A 319 -56.49 -35.94 -6.88
C HIS A 319 -57.12 -36.55 -8.13
N VAL A 320 -58.45 -36.48 -8.18
CA VAL A 320 -59.25 -36.54 -9.41
C VAL A 320 -59.47 -35.11 -9.88
#